data_AF-A0A2N1Q3F6-F1
#
_entry.id   AF-A0A2N1Q3F6-F1
#
_cell.length_a   1.000
_cell.length_b   1.000
_cell.length_c   1.000
_cell.angle_alpha   90.00
_cell.angle_beta   90.00
_cell.angle_gamma   90.00
#
_symmetry.space_group_name_H-M   'P 1'
#
loop_
_entity.id
_entity.type
_entity.pdbx_description
1 polymer ?
#
loop_
_entity_poly.entity_id
_entity_poly.type
_entity_poly.pdbx_seq_one_letter_code
_entity_poly.pdbx_strand_id
1 'polypeptide(L)'
;MNLSRLKVFQEKMKKRTKMEVFKGLFQSFTMTAIVVVAAVVLIPKSPKASFDEVKAFSHEVIYSLNVTDSDNVVKEDELTVILESQTERFESVVSIGKSFGSFTGLKENTKYNLKVVYNKGFGDEVLAKEIVTTDSDLIAAITSVNKTSDSFDYLNIYDIGISYGLLEGYSDFSLKYASIYEDYPDQIFYDVLTLSGIDETVEIEFYDSGATKYHLVLEAVFDGNTVIVDEVYISPPFKFNASIFISYYNDKEAAFGVYLEGGIIDGIELYLDVYRGSNKVNEIEYIPSSEESYSSHDHLIVSGLSPETEYSFILRANYVNPDTLREESLEFEQIVITTLPKLDISFEVVEYDSYYEVFVTSKNLELDQVSYEIYYYDEVNQYWYYLESNYYILSNFDGEEYQTSFIVNKQIFDEYYVEIMIESSLDYQKSKSLIRIES
;
A
#
# COMPACT_ATOMS: atom_id res chain seq x y z
N MET A 1 3.38 -21.99 -89.91
CA MET A 1 4.33 -20.92 -89.54
C MET A 1 3.75 -20.21 -88.31
N ASN A 2 3.87 -20.61 -87.04
CA ASN A 2 4.82 -21.37 -86.22
C ASN A 2 6.21 -20.73 -86.03
N LEU A 3 6.23 -19.70 -85.19
CA LEU A 3 7.29 -19.35 -84.22
C LEU A 3 6.56 -19.09 -82.90
N SER A 4 6.09 -20.17 -82.27
CA SER A 4 6.72 -20.93 -81.18
C SER A 4 6.42 -20.34 -79.81
N ARG A 5 5.57 -21.07 -79.08
CA ARG A 5 5.25 -20.89 -77.65
C ARG A 5 6.51 -20.83 -76.76
N LEU A 6 7.66 -21.23 -77.29
CA LEU A 6 8.99 -21.10 -76.68
C LEU A 6 9.43 -19.64 -76.51
N LYS A 7 9.12 -18.72 -77.44
CA LYS A 7 9.47 -17.28 -77.29
C LYS A 7 8.66 -16.61 -76.17
N VAL A 8 7.37 -16.93 -76.08
CA VAL A 8 6.48 -16.43 -75.02
C VAL A 8 6.86 -17.04 -73.66
N PHE A 9 7.32 -18.30 -73.64
CA PHE A 9 7.83 -18.94 -72.42
C PHE A 9 9.21 -18.41 -71.99
N GLN A 10 10.11 -18.13 -72.93
CA GLN A 10 11.42 -17.51 -72.66
C GLN A 10 11.29 -16.06 -72.19
N GLU A 11 10.34 -15.28 -72.70
CA GLU A 11 10.06 -13.93 -72.18
C GLU A 11 9.40 -13.96 -70.78
N LYS A 12 8.53 -14.95 -70.50
CA LYS A 12 7.99 -15.15 -69.13
C LYS A 12 9.07 -15.61 -68.14
N MET A 13 10.02 -16.45 -68.56
CA MET A 13 11.16 -16.87 -67.72
C MET A 13 12.19 -15.75 -67.49
N LYS A 14 12.42 -14.87 -68.49
CA LYS A 14 13.26 -13.66 -68.32
C LYS A 14 12.63 -12.57 -67.44
N LYS A 15 11.29 -12.49 -67.38
CA LYS A 15 10.59 -11.59 -66.44
C LYS A 15 10.49 -12.14 -65.01
N ARG A 16 10.48 -13.47 -64.82
CA ARG A 16 10.54 -14.09 -63.47
C ARG A 16 11.91 -13.93 -62.81
N THR A 17 12.99 -14.08 -63.56
CA THR A 17 14.36 -13.97 -63.02
C THR A 17 14.79 -12.54 -62.67
N LYS A 18 14.24 -11.50 -63.31
CA LYS A 18 14.53 -10.10 -62.92
C LYS A 18 13.73 -9.62 -61.69
N MET A 19 12.59 -10.23 -61.41
CA MET A 19 11.74 -9.85 -60.26
C MET A 19 12.16 -10.57 -58.97
N GLU A 20 12.81 -11.73 -59.08
CA GLU A 20 13.45 -12.43 -57.95
C GLU A 20 14.82 -11.84 -57.60
N VAL A 21 15.56 -11.29 -58.58
CA VAL A 21 16.81 -10.54 -58.32
C VAL A 21 16.54 -9.16 -57.68
N PHE A 22 15.40 -8.53 -57.95
CA PHE A 22 14.98 -7.29 -57.25
C PHE A 22 14.34 -7.54 -55.87
N LYS A 23 13.91 -8.77 -55.56
CA LYS A 23 13.56 -9.17 -54.19
C LYS A 23 14.79 -9.54 -53.34
N GLY A 24 15.91 -9.91 -53.97
CA GLY A 24 17.19 -10.20 -53.30
C GLY A 24 18.15 -9.01 -53.14
N LEU A 25 17.94 -7.89 -53.84
CA LEU A 25 18.80 -6.69 -53.78
C LEU A 25 18.22 -5.52 -52.97
N PHE A 26 17.07 -5.71 -52.31
CA PHE A 26 16.56 -4.81 -51.26
C PHE A 26 16.60 -5.45 -49.86
N GLN A 27 17.43 -6.49 -49.66
CA GLN A 27 17.72 -7.10 -48.36
C GLN A 27 19.07 -6.68 -47.76
N SER A 28 19.50 -5.43 -47.98
CA SER A 28 20.65 -4.88 -47.23
C SER A 28 20.66 -3.35 -47.09
N PHE A 29 19.50 -2.71 -47.16
CA PHE A 29 19.35 -1.49 -46.38
C PHE A 29 18.60 -1.91 -45.13
N THR A 30 19.36 -2.14 -44.06
CA THR A 30 18.88 -1.90 -42.71
C THR A 30 18.35 -0.47 -42.77
N MET A 31 17.06 -0.33 -43.03
CA MET A 31 16.36 0.91 -42.76
C MET A 31 16.39 0.93 -41.24
N THR A 32 17.44 1.51 -40.68
CA THR A 32 17.45 1.96 -39.31
C THR A 32 16.26 2.90 -39.29
N ALA A 33 15.10 2.37 -38.91
CA ALA A 33 14.02 3.21 -38.46
C ALA A 33 14.65 3.96 -37.29
N ILE A 34 15.13 5.17 -37.58
CA ILE A 34 15.26 6.17 -36.56
C ILE A 34 13.80 6.39 -36.17
N VAL A 35 13.33 5.56 -35.24
CA VAL A 35 12.22 5.94 -34.40
C VAL A 35 12.75 7.19 -33.75
N VAL A 36 12.38 8.34 -34.31
CA VAL A 36 12.39 9.57 -33.55
C VAL A 36 11.33 9.29 -32.50
N VAL A 37 11.75 8.68 -31.40
CA VAL A 37 11.06 8.82 -30.15
C VAL A 37 11.15 10.32 -29.96
N ALA A 38 10.09 11.03 -30.34
CA ALA A 38 9.81 12.29 -29.71
C ALA A 38 9.69 11.90 -28.25
N ALA A 39 10.80 11.97 -27.52
CA ALA A 39 10.75 12.05 -26.10
C ALA A 39 9.93 13.31 -25.90
N VAL A 40 8.64 13.12 -25.60
CA VAL A 40 7.88 14.15 -24.92
C VAL A 40 8.70 14.32 -23.65
N VAL A 41 9.56 15.33 -23.65
CA VAL A 41 10.23 15.75 -22.44
C VAL A 41 9.10 16.32 -21.61
N LEU A 42 8.43 15.44 -20.85
CA LEU A 42 7.60 15.86 -19.74
C LEU A 42 8.57 16.62 -18.84
N ILE A 43 8.43 17.94 -18.83
CA ILE A 43 9.10 18.78 -17.86
C ILE A 43 8.39 18.45 -16.56
N PRO A 44 9.06 17.79 -15.60
CA PRO A 44 8.40 17.42 -14.37
C PRO A 44 8.00 18.70 -13.62
N LYS A 45 6.87 18.64 -12.94
CA LYS A 45 6.37 19.74 -12.11
C LYS A 45 7.39 19.97 -10.99
N SER A 46 7.60 21.24 -10.69
CA SER A 46 8.38 21.61 -9.51
C SER A 46 7.60 21.27 -8.23
N PRO A 47 8.31 20.94 -7.13
CA PRO A 47 7.68 20.74 -5.84
C PRO A 47 6.89 21.98 -5.41
N LYS A 48 5.96 21.80 -4.49
CA LYS A 48 5.17 22.90 -3.92
C LYS A 48 5.44 22.96 -2.43
N ALA A 49 5.59 24.18 -1.91
CA ALA A 49 5.74 24.42 -0.48
C ALA A 49 4.69 25.41 0.02
N SER A 50 4.27 25.25 1.27
CA SER A 50 3.44 26.21 2.00
C SER A 50 3.88 26.30 3.45
N PHE A 51 3.94 27.51 3.99
CA PHE A 51 4.00 27.68 5.44
C PHE A 51 2.59 27.52 5.99
N ASP A 52 2.39 26.47 6.78
CA ASP A 52 1.11 26.22 7.45
C ASP A 52 0.97 27.17 8.65
N GLU A 53 2.08 27.47 9.31
CA GLU A 53 2.17 28.44 10.40
C GLU A 53 3.53 29.12 10.44
N VAL A 54 3.56 30.42 10.77
CA VAL A 54 4.78 31.15 11.10
C VAL A 54 4.55 32.05 12.31
N LYS A 55 5.34 31.86 13.36
CA LYS A 55 5.34 32.68 14.58
C LYS A 55 6.66 33.42 14.67
N ALA A 56 6.60 34.72 14.91
CA ALA A 56 7.79 35.56 15.00
C ALA A 56 7.84 36.26 16.35
N PHE A 57 8.96 36.06 17.04
CA PHE A 57 9.26 36.61 18.34
C PHE A 57 10.53 37.45 18.30
N SER A 58 10.77 38.24 19.35
CA SER A 58 11.89 39.19 19.50
C SER A 58 13.25 38.62 19.06
N HIS A 59 13.52 37.34 19.32
CA HIS A 59 14.78 36.69 18.98
C HIS A 59 14.62 35.34 18.27
N GLU A 60 13.43 35.00 17.81
CA GLU A 60 13.14 33.69 17.24
C GLU A 60 12.04 33.76 16.18
N VAL A 61 12.16 32.94 15.13
CA VAL A 61 11.06 32.67 14.20
C VAL A 61 10.85 31.17 14.16
N ILE A 62 9.63 30.72 14.46
CA ILE A 62 9.19 29.33 14.40
C ILE A 62 8.30 29.17 13.19
N TYR A 63 8.41 28.04 12.50
CA TYR A 63 7.58 27.73 11.34
C TYR A 63 7.13 26.27 11.33
N SER A 64 5.94 26.06 10.75
CA SER A 64 5.46 24.78 10.26
C SER A 64 5.37 24.85 8.74
N LEU A 65 5.95 23.86 8.08
CA LEU A 65 6.14 23.83 6.64
C LEU A 65 5.65 22.50 6.08
N ASN A 66 4.84 22.57 5.01
CA ASN A 66 4.50 21.43 4.19
C ASN A 66 5.15 21.54 2.80
N VAL A 67 5.86 20.49 2.37
CA VAL A 67 6.42 20.40 1.01
C VAL A 67 5.93 19.14 0.32
N THR A 68 5.42 19.27 -0.90
CA THR A 68 4.90 18.16 -1.72
C THR A 68 5.62 18.09 -3.07
N ASP A 69 5.77 16.89 -3.62
CA ASP A 69 6.54 16.63 -4.84
C ASP A 69 5.95 15.47 -5.64
N SER A 70 4.91 15.75 -6.44
CA SER A 70 4.19 14.71 -7.19
C SER A 70 5.02 13.99 -8.25
N ASP A 71 6.07 14.63 -8.75
CA ASP A 71 6.87 14.13 -9.86
C ASP A 71 8.20 13.55 -9.38
N ASN A 72 8.38 13.40 -8.06
CA ASN A 72 9.55 12.82 -7.39
C ASN A 72 10.89 13.41 -7.90
N VAL A 73 10.95 14.73 -8.07
CA VAL A 73 12.13 15.43 -8.61
C VAL A 73 13.14 15.81 -7.55
N VAL A 74 12.69 16.00 -6.31
CA VAL A 74 13.53 16.45 -5.20
C VAL A 74 14.34 15.29 -4.64
N LYS A 75 15.65 15.48 -4.54
CA LYS A 75 16.56 14.57 -3.86
C LYS A 75 16.92 15.09 -2.46
N GLU A 76 17.59 14.24 -1.68
CA GLU A 76 18.11 14.62 -0.36
C GLU A 76 18.93 15.92 -0.44
N ASP A 77 18.75 16.78 0.56
CA ASP A 77 19.43 18.07 0.73
C ASP A 77 19.19 19.14 -0.36
N GLU A 78 18.20 18.96 -1.25
CA GLU A 78 17.88 19.95 -2.29
C GLU A 78 16.86 21.01 -1.84
N LEU A 79 16.25 20.85 -0.66
CA LEU A 79 15.29 21.80 -0.10
C LEU A 79 15.88 22.50 1.13
N THR A 80 15.74 23.81 1.18
CA THR A 80 16.26 24.63 2.28
C THR A 80 15.26 25.70 2.67
N VAL A 81 15.02 25.86 3.96
CA VAL A 81 14.35 27.04 4.52
C VAL A 81 15.40 28.09 4.82
N ILE A 82 15.18 29.30 4.32
CA ILE A 82 16.11 30.42 4.42
C ILE A 82 15.38 31.57 5.12
N LEU A 83 15.96 32.06 6.21
CA LEU A 83 15.52 33.28 6.88
C LEU A 83 16.60 34.35 6.69
N GLU A 84 16.27 35.45 6.01
CA GLU A 84 17.25 36.49 5.70
C GLU A 84 16.73 37.92 5.93
N SER A 85 17.60 38.78 6.46
CA SER A 85 17.42 40.23 6.57
C SER A 85 18.44 40.94 5.67
N GLN A 86 18.60 42.26 5.83
CA GLN A 86 19.64 42.99 5.12
C GLN A 86 21.06 42.64 5.58
N THR A 87 21.21 42.06 6.78
CA THR A 87 22.53 41.83 7.40
C THR A 87 22.77 40.39 7.85
N GLU A 88 21.75 39.56 7.85
CA GLU A 88 21.79 38.19 8.39
C GLU A 88 21.12 37.22 7.43
N ARG A 89 21.59 35.98 7.45
CA ARG A 89 21.05 34.87 6.68
C ARG A 89 21.25 33.59 7.46
N PHE A 90 20.18 32.85 7.65
CA PHE A 90 20.13 31.55 8.30
C PHE A 90 19.52 30.55 7.34
N GLU A 91 19.98 29.31 7.39
CA GLU A 91 19.57 28.24 6.49
C GLU A 91 19.38 26.95 7.29
N SER A 92 18.34 26.20 6.95
CA SER A 92 18.08 24.87 7.50
C SER A 92 17.59 23.96 6.39
N VAL A 93 18.15 22.75 6.30
CA VAL A 93 17.70 21.73 5.33
C VAL A 93 16.36 21.17 5.80
N VAL A 94 15.46 20.93 4.85
CA VAL A 94 14.15 20.31 5.12
C VAL A 94 13.88 19.19 4.15
N SER A 95 13.05 18.23 4.57
CA SER A 95 12.60 17.12 3.74
C SER A 95 11.23 17.40 3.15
N ILE A 96 10.79 16.52 2.25
CA ILE A 96 9.40 16.49 1.78
C ILE A 96 8.47 16.01 2.89
N GLY A 97 7.22 16.46 2.84
CA GLY A 97 6.21 16.28 3.86
C GLY A 97 6.14 17.47 4.82
N LYS A 98 5.55 17.23 5.98
CA LYS A 98 5.44 18.23 7.05
C LYS A 98 6.70 18.29 7.88
N SER A 99 7.12 19.50 8.24
CA SER A 99 8.27 19.76 9.09
C SER A 99 8.03 20.95 10.00
N PHE A 100 8.67 20.93 11.16
CA PHE A 100 8.72 22.04 12.10
C PHE A 100 10.17 22.49 12.25
N GLY A 101 10.37 23.79 12.45
CA GLY A 101 11.70 24.30 12.75
C GLY A 101 11.66 25.72 13.31
N SER A 102 12.81 26.16 13.81
CA SER A 102 12.98 27.53 14.26
C SER A 102 14.36 28.10 13.95
N PHE A 103 14.43 29.43 13.88
CA PHE A 103 15.65 30.20 13.79
C PHE A 103 15.76 31.08 15.03
N THR A 104 16.79 30.87 15.84
CA THR A 104 17.03 31.62 17.08
C THR A 104 18.15 32.65 16.93
N GLY A 105 18.32 33.51 17.92
CA GLY A 105 19.39 34.53 17.94
C GLY A 105 19.15 35.69 16.96
N LEU A 106 17.88 35.93 16.60
CA LEU A 106 17.49 37.01 15.70
C LEU A 106 17.56 38.37 16.40
N LYS A 107 17.68 39.43 15.61
CA LYS A 107 17.59 40.79 16.14
C LYS A 107 16.13 41.17 16.34
N GLU A 108 15.83 41.78 17.48
CA GLU A 108 14.51 42.35 17.76
C GLU A 108 14.17 43.46 16.76
N ASN A 109 12.88 43.66 16.52
CA ASN A 109 12.31 44.68 15.66
C ASN A 109 12.90 44.67 14.24
N THR A 110 13.25 43.48 13.75
CA THR A 110 13.91 43.29 12.46
C THR A 110 13.00 42.54 11.50
N LYS A 111 12.92 43.04 10.27
CA LYS A 111 12.15 42.43 9.20
C LYS A 111 12.97 41.34 8.51
N TYR A 112 12.47 40.12 8.51
CA TYR A 112 13.06 38.98 7.82
C TYR A 112 12.17 38.50 6.66
N ASN A 113 12.80 37.97 5.61
CA ASN A 113 12.14 37.18 4.59
C ASN A 113 12.40 35.70 4.90
N LEU A 114 11.34 34.97 5.19
CA LEU A 114 11.36 33.52 5.32
C LEU A 114 11.02 32.92 3.95
N LYS A 115 11.80 31.96 3.47
CA LYS A 115 11.63 31.36 2.13
C LYS A 115 11.90 29.88 2.17
N VAL A 116 11.18 29.13 1.35
CA VAL A 116 11.53 27.75 1.01
C VAL A 116 12.17 27.77 -0.37
N VAL A 117 13.36 27.21 -0.49
CA VAL A 117 14.16 27.21 -1.71
C VAL A 117 14.42 25.77 -2.14
N TYR A 118 14.20 25.50 -3.43
CA TYR A 118 14.55 24.25 -4.08
C TYR A 118 15.71 24.46 -5.04
N ASN A 119 16.81 23.74 -4.84
CA ASN A 119 17.95 23.74 -5.72
C ASN A 119 17.74 22.77 -6.89
N LYS A 120 17.51 23.31 -8.10
CA LYS A 120 17.31 22.51 -9.32
C LYS A 120 18.60 21.96 -9.93
N GLY A 121 19.74 22.14 -9.27
CA GLY A 121 21.08 21.84 -9.79
C GLY A 121 21.63 22.86 -10.80
N PHE A 122 20.76 23.65 -11.45
CA PHE A 122 21.14 24.76 -12.35
C PHE A 122 20.63 26.13 -11.88
N GLY A 123 20.08 26.20 -10.67
CA GLY A 123 19.61 27.42 -10.04
C GLY A 123 18.59 27.14 -8.94
N ASP A 124 18.37 28.16 -8.12
CA ASP A 124 17.45 28.12 -6.99
C ASP A 124 16.07 28.60 -7.40
N GLU A 125 15.04 27.85 -7.02
CA GLU A 125 13.64 28.25 -7.13
C GLU A 125 13.07 28.54 -5.74
N VAL A 126 12.41 29.69 -5.58
CA VAL A 126 11.66 29.99 -4.36
C VAL A 126 10.27 29.38 -4.47
N LEU A 127 10.00 28.36 -3.65
CA LEU A 127 8.73 27.65 -3.63
C LEU A 127 7.65 28.38 -2.82
N ALA A 128 8.05 28.94 -1.67
CA ALA A 128 7.18 29.69 -0.78
C ALA A 128 7.96 30.84 -0.14
N LYS A 129 7.23 31.88 0.27
CA LYS A 129 7.83 33.05 0.91
C LYS A 129 6.84 33.71 1.87
N GLU A 130 7.34 34.02 3.06
CA GLU A 130 6.67 34.83 4.06
C GLU A 130 7.56 36.00 4.51
N ILE A 131 6.93 37.02 5.06
CA ILE A 131 7.61 38.18 5.62
C ILE A 131 7.19 38.33 7.07
N VAL A 132 8.16 38.33 7.96
CA VAL A 132 7.94 38.41 9.41
C VAL A 132 8.74 39.55 10.03
N THR A 133 8.26 40.03 11.17
CA THR A 133 8.95 41.02 12.01
C THR A 133 9.07 40.44 13.40
N THR A 134 10.27 40.52 13.99
CA THR A 134 10.59 40.01 15.32
C THR A 134 10.25 41.03 16.41
N ASP A 135 8.97 41.37 16.56
CA ASP A 135 8.49 42.45 17.44
C ASP A 135 7.57 41.99 18.58
N SER A 136 7.40 40.68 18.76
CA SER A 136 6.54 40.08 19.77
C SER A 136 7.35 39.34 20.83
N ASP A 137 7.00 39.50 22.10
CA ASP A 137 7.66 38.78 23.18
C ASP A 137 7.34 37.28 23.13
N LEU A 138 8.38 36.45 23.29
CA LEU A 138 8.21 35.01 23.49
C LEU A 138 7.86 34.77 24.97
N ILE A 139 6.74 34.12 25.25
CA ILE A 139 6.42 33.61 26.60
C ILE A 139 6.90 32.16 26.68
N ALA A 140 6.25 31.29 25.91
CA ALA A 140 6.77 30.00 25.51
C ALA A 140 6.17 29.62 24.16
N ALA A 141 6.77 28.68 23.45
CA ALA A 141 6.24 28.18 22.19
C ALA A 141 6.75 26.77 21.90
N ILE A 142 5.94 25.99 21.18
CA ILE A 142 6.33 24.70 20.62
C ILE A 142 7.19 24.97 19.39
N THR A 143 8.47 24.64 19.46
CA THR A 143 9.47 24.97 18.43
C THR A 143 9.74 23.83 17.46
N SER A 144 9.50 22.59 17.88
CA SER A 144 9.68 21.42 17.05
C SER A 144 8.78 20.27 17.47
N VAL A 145 8.46 19.43 16.49
CA VAL A 145 7.70 18.20 16.66
C VAL A 145 8.40 17.17 15.80
N ASN A 146 9.23 16.33 16.42
CA ASN A 146 10.06 15.37 15.73
C ASN A 146 9.64 13.95 16.12
N LYS A 147 9.26 13.13 15.15
CA LYS A 147 9.01 11.71 15.40
C LYS A 147 10.35 11.02 15.68
N THR A 148 10.49 10.37 16.84
CA THR A 148 11.77 9.77 17.27
C THR A 148 11.86 8.28 17.00
N SER A 149 10.74 7.58 16.96
CA SER A 149 10.70 6.14 16.64
C SER A 149 9.31 5.67 16.23
N ASP A 150 9.28 4.65 15.37
CA ASP A 150 8.20 3.66 15.29
C ASP A 150 8.50 2.61 16.35
N SER A 151 8.42 2.95 17.65
CA SER A 151 8.93 2.06 18.70
C SER A 151 8.15 0.77 18.82
N PHE A 152 6.88 0.74 18.39
CA PHE A 152 6.01 -0.43 18.26
C PHE A 152 4.95 -0.13 17.20
N ASP A 153 4.43 -1.15 16.50
CA ASP A 153 3.46 -0.97 15.40
C ASP A 153 2.23 -0.10 15.77
N TYR A 154 1.94 0.04 17.07
CA TYR A 154 0.77 0.73 17.61
C TYR A 154 1.08 2.05 18.36
N LEU A 155 2.31 2.57 18.30
CA LEU A 155 2.70 3.77 19.05
C LEU A 155 3.55 4.72 18.20
N ASN A 156 3.14 5.99 18.14
CA ASN A 156 3.93 7.06 17.54
C ASN A 156 4.53 7.93 18.66
N ILE A 157 5.86 7.93 18.78
CA ILE A 157 6.58 8.72 19.79
C ILE A 157 7.15 10.00 19.14
N TYR A 158 6.92 11.13 19.79
CA TYR A 158 7.40 12.45 19.37
C TYR A 158 8.20 13.15 20.46
N ASP A 159 9.33 13.72 20.07
CA ASP A 159 10.02 14.76 20.83
C ASP A 159 9.42 16.11 20.47
N ILE A 160 8.86 16.78 21.47
CA ILE A 160 8.28 18.12 21.38
C ILE A 160 9.29 19.11 21.97
N GLY A 161 9.87 19.94 21.12
CA GLY A 161 10.74 21.03 21.56
C GLY A 161 9.93 22.22 22.05
N ILE A 162 10.34 22.82 23.17
CA ILE A 162 9.66 23.98 23.77
C ILE A 162 10.72 25.03 24.07
N SER A 163 10.47 26.28 23.66
CA SER A 163 11.30 27.42 24.05
C SER A 163 10.52 28.35 24.96
N TYR A 164 11.23 29.00 25.88
CA TYR A 164 10.69 29.90 26.89
C TYR A 164 11.39 31.25 26.81
N GLY A 165 10.64 32.33 27.01
CA GLY A 165 11.15 33.69 27.01
C GLY A 165 10.83 34.44 28.30
N LEU A 166 10.01 35.49 28.22
CA LEU A 166 9.64 36.34 29.35
C LEU A 166 8.55 35.66 30.20
N LEU A 167 8.96 35.02 31.30
CA LEU A 167 8.08 34.25 32.17
C LEU A 167 7.44 35.06 33.32
N GLU A 168 7.64 36.38 33.38
CA GLU A 168 7.12 37.20 34.48
C GLU A 168 5.58 37.13 34.53
N GLY A 169 5.03 36.68 35.66
CA GLY A 169 3.59 36.50 35.86
C GLY A 169 3.03 35.15 35.40
N TYR A 170 3.85 34.30 34.77
CA TYR A 170 3.47 32.96 34.32
C TYR A 170 4.00 31.87 35.27
N SER A 171 3.18 30.86 35.57
CA SER A 171 3.57 29.67 36.33
C SER A 171 2.88 28.41 35.80
N ASP A 172 3.26 27.24 36.34
CA ASP A 172 2.54 25.98 36.14
C ASP A 172 2.31 25.61 34.67
N PHE A 173 3.39 25.60 33.89
CA PHE A 173 3.33 25.21 32.49
C PHE A 173 2.92 23.73 32.36
N SER A 174 2.05 23.44 31.39
CA SER A 174 1.63 22.08 31.07
C SER A 174 1.39 21.93 29.58
N LEU A 175 1.64 20.73 29.06
CA LEU A 175 1.34 20.36 27.70
C LEU A 175 0.13 19.42 27.71
N LYS A 176 -0.99 19.88 27.16
CA LYS A 176 -2.13 19.01 26.88
C LYS A 176 -1.98 18.42 25.49
N TYR A 177 -2.31 17.16 25.32
CA TYR A 177 -2.25 16.51 24.02
C TYR A 177 -3.38 15.50 23.83
N ALA A 178 -3.84 15.35 22.59
CA ALA A 178 -4.95 14.47 22.25
C ALA A 178 -4.85 13.93 20.81
N SER A 179 -5.42 12.75 20.61
CA SER A 179 -5.75 12.20 19.28
C SER A 179 -7.17 12.59 18.88
N ILE A 180 -7.33 13.10 17.66
CA ILE A 180 -8.62 13.48 17.07
C ILE A 180 -8.98 12.45 15.99
N TYR A 181 -10.21 11.96 16.03
CA TYR A 181 -10.74 10.96 15.09
C TYR A 181 -11.81 11.57 14.19
N GLU A 182 -11.88 11.11 12.93
CA GLU A 182 -12.87 11.63 11.96
C GLU A 182 -14.31 11.35 12.37
N ASP A 183 -14.56 10.15 12.91
CA ASP A 183 -15.92 9.72 13.30
C ASP A 183 -16.44 10.43 14.55
N TYR A 184 -15.53 10.99 15.37
CA TYR A 184 -15.86 11.60 16.66
C TYR A 184 -15.11 12.92 16.89
N PRO A 185 -15.25 13.92 16.00
CA PRO A 185 -14.43 15.13 16.03
C PRO A 185 -14.69 16.00 17.28
N ASP A 186 -15.88 15.87 17.88
CA ASP A 186 -16.28 16.63 19.06
C ASP A 186 -15.90 15.95 20.39
N GLN A 187 -15.36 14.71 20.35
CA GLN A 187 -15.01 13.94 21.54
C GLN A 187 -13.49 13.86 21.71
N ILE A 188 -12.90 15.00 22.08
CA ILE A 188 -11.44 15.10 22.27
C ILE A 188 -11.11 14.88 23.76
N PHE A 189 -10.37 13.81 24.03
CA PHE A 189 -9.86 13.51 25.36
C PHE A 189 -8.40 13.90 25.44
N TYR A 190 -8.08 14.86 26.33
CA TYR A 190 -6.72 15.33 26.52
C TYR A 190 -6.05 14.59 27.67
N ASP A 191 -4.85 14.09 27.39
CA ASP A 191 -3.86 13.81 28.40
C ASP A 191 -3.12 15.12 28.75
N VAL A 192 -2.58 15.17 29.96
CA VAL A 192 -1.90 16.37 30.49
C VAL A 192 -0.54 15.98 31.04
N LEU A 193 0.51 16.50 30.41
CA LEU A 193 1.87 16.44 30.92
C LEU A 193 2.17 17.74 31.69
N THR A 194 2.43 17.64 32.99
CA THR A 194 2.93 18.78 33.78
C THR A 194 4.41 18.96 33.50
N LEU A 195 4.82 20.16 33.09
CA LEU A 195 6.22 20.47 32.81
C LEU A 195 6.94 20.78 34.13
N SER A 196 8.01 20.04 34.42
CA SER A 196 8.71 20.09 35.71
C SER A 196 9.80 21.15 35.68
N GLY A 197 9.42 22.38 35.32
CA GLY A 197 10.34 23.50 35.13
C GLY A 197 10.30 24.03 33.69
N ILE A 198 11.46 24.46 33.20
CA ILE A 198 11.67 24.96 31.84
C ILE A 198 12.22 23.80 31.01
N ASP A 199 11.36 22.83 30.70
CA ASP A 199 11.74 21.64 29.94
C ASP A 199 11.87 22.01 28.45
N GLU A 200 13.07 21.97 27.89
CA GLU A 200 13.34 22.34 26.49
C GLU A 200 12.86 21.27 25.49
N THR A 201 12.67 20.04 25.94
CA THR A 201 12.17 18.92 25.13
C THR A 201 11.41 17.94 26.00
N VAL A 202 10.25 17.50 25.53
CA VAL A 202 9.43 16.46 26.17
C VAL A 202 9.02 15.39 25.18
N GLU A 203 9.00 14.15 25.65
CA GLU A 203 8.54 13.01 24.87
C GLU A 203 7.03 12.83 25.05
N ILE A 204 6.30 12.69 23.96
CA ILE A 204 4.85 12.45 23.94
C ILE A 204 4.57 11.20 23.10
N GLU A 205 3.70 10.35 23.64
CA GLU A 205 3.25 9.13 22.99
C GLU A 205 1.82 9.30 22.51
N PHE A 206 1.59 8.98 21.23
CA PHE A 206 0.25 8.84 20.67
C PHE A 206 0.03 7.38 20.26
N TYR A 207 -1.06 6.79 20.74
CA TYR A 207 -1.50 5.50 20.25
C TYR A 207 -1.88 5.60 18.77
N ASP A 208 -1.46 4.60 18.00
CA ASP A 208 -1.83 4.44 16.60
C ASP A 208 -3.24 3.83 16.55
N SER A 209 -4.22 4.68 16.28
CA SER A 209 -5.63 4.37 16.47
C SER A 209 -6.51 4.85 15.31
N GLY A 210 -5.93 5.19 14.17
CA GLY A 210 -6.65 5.83 13.06
C GLY A 210 -7.03 7.29 13.35
N ALA A 211 -6.25 7.97 14.20
CA ALA A 211 -6.39 9.41 14.40
C ALA A 211 -6.18 10.15 13.06
N THR A 212 -6.92 11.23 12.83
CA THR A 212 -6.70 12.11 11.67
C THR A 212 -5.77 13.27 12.00
N LYS A 213 -5.71 13.66 13.28
CA LYS A 213 -4.84 14.72 13.78
C LYS A 213 -4.42 14.43 15.21
N TYR A 214 -3.22 14.86 15.56
CA TYR A 214 -2.81 15.10 16.94
C TYR A 214 -2.92 16.59 17.24
N HIS A 215 -3.33 16.90 18.46
CA HIS A 215 -3.51 18.27 18.91
C HIS A 215 -2.71 18.49 20.19
N LEU A 216 -1.86 19.50 20.20
CA LEU A 216 -1.02 19.91 21.33
C LEU A 216 -1.40 21.32 21.75
N VAL A 217 -1.58 21.52 23.05
CA VAL A 217 -1.88 22.83 23.66
C VAL A 217 -0.90 23.06 24.80
N LEU A 218 -0.03 24.03 24.64
CA LEU A 218 0.84 24.52 25.71
C LEU A 218 0.08 25.55 26.53
N GLU A 219 -0.13 25.27 27.81
CA GLU A 219 -0.84 26.15 28.73
C GLU A 219 0.07 26.60 29.89
N ALA A 220 -0.28 27.73 30.49
CA ALA A 220 0.32 28.22 31.73
C ALA A 220 -0.74 28.92 32.59
N VAL A 221 -0.43 29.16 33.85
CA VAL A 221 -1.24 30.01 34.74
C VAL A 221 -0.70 31.43 34.69
N PHE A 222 -1.57 32.38 34.33
CA PHE A 222 -1.32 33.81 34.36
C PHE A 222 -2.37 34.51 35.22
N ASP A 223 -1.93 35.27 36.23
CA ASP A 223 -2.82 35.95 37.19
C ASP A 223 -3.90 35.03 37.80
N GLY A 224 -3.54 33.77 38.06
CA GLY A 224 -4.42 32.75 38.64
C GLY A 224 -5.42 32.11 37.67
N ASN A 225 -5.34 32.39 36.37
CA ASN A 225 -6.16 31.76 35.32
C ASN A 225 -5.28 30.95 34.37
N THR A 226 -5.77 29.78 33.95
CA THR A 226 -5.13 29.02 32.87
C THR A 226 -5.32 29.75 31.54
N VAL A 227 -4.23 29.95 30.82
CA VAL A 227 -4.19 30.56 29.49
C VAL A 227 -3.46 29.64 28.53
N ILE A 228 -3.92 29.60 27.28
CA ILE A 228 -3.22 28.94 26.19
C ILE A 228 -2.07 29.84 25.77
N VAL A 229 -0.86 29.31 25.85
CA VAL A 229 0.38 29.97 25.45
C VAL A 229 0.69 29.64 24.00
N ASP A 230 0.49 28.38 23.61
CA ASP A 230 0.67 27.94 22.23
C ASP A 230 -0.23 26.74 21.88
N GLU A 231 -0.52 26.56 20.59
CA GLU A 231 -1.38 25.50 20.05
C GLU A 231 -0.82 25.01 18.71
N VAL A 232 -0.74 23.69 18.53
CA VAL A 232 -0.23 23.05 17.31
C VAL A 232 -1.06 21.82 16.95
N TYR A 233 -1.39 21.69 15.66
CA TYR A 233 -1.97 20.48 15.09
C TYR A 233 -0.95 19.74 14.23
N ILE A 234 -0.90 18.42 14.37
CA ILE A 234 -0.02 17.53 13.60
C ILE A 234 -0.90 16.50 12.89
N SER A 235 -0.51 16.10 11.69
CA SER A 235 -1.10 14.92 11.06
C SER A 235 -0.27 13.70 11.44
N PRO A 236 -0.89 12.59 11.89
CA PRO A 236 -0.17 11.34 11.99
C PRO A 236 0.36 10.95 10.59
N PRO A 237 1.53 10.30 10.51
CA PRO A 237 2.06 9.81 9.25
C PRO A 237 1.04 8.88 8.60
N PHE A 238 0.86 9.02 7.28
CA PHE A 238 0.11 8.02 6.54
C PHE A 238 0.73 6.63 6.71
N LYS A 239 -0.10 5.65 7.09
CA LYS A 239 0.28 4.24 7.20
C LYS A 239 -0.76 3.39 6.48
N PHE A 240 -0.28 2.38 5.79
CA PHE A 240 -1.10 1.36 5.17
C PHE A 240 -0.47 0.00 5.42
N ASN A 241 -1.17 -0.87 6.13
CA ASN A 241 -0.73 -2.21 6.45
C ASN A 241 -1.66 -3.23 5.80
N ALA A 242 -1.06 -4.24 5.20
CA ALA A 242 -1.75 -5.39 4.66
C ALA A 242 -0.98 -6.66 5.00
N SER A 243 -1.69 -7.76 5.13
CA SER A 243 -1.09 -9.08 5.22
C SER A 243 -1.73 -10.02 4.20
N ILE A 244 -0.95 -11.00 3.77
CA ILE A 244 -1.39 -12.05 2.87
C ILE A 244 -1.13 -13.39 3.56
N PHE A 245 -2.05 -14.32 3.40
CA PHE A 245 -1.89 -15.68 3.90
C PHE A 245 -2.38 -16.67 2.85
N ILE A 246 -1.74 -17.83 2.81
CA ILE A 246 -2.16 -18.88 1.90
C ILE A 246 -3.39 -19.60 2.46
N SER A 247 -4.44 -19.67 1.63
CA SER A 247 -5.65 -20.43 1.92
C SER A 247 -5.47 -21.86 1.46
N TYR A 248 -5.12 -22.06 0.19
CA TYR A 248 -4.76 -23.38 -0.34
C TYR A 248 -3.83 -23.33 -1.55
N TYR A 249 -3.25 -24.47 -1.92
CA TYR A 249 -2.51 -24.67 -3.16
C TYR A 249 -2.58 -26.13 -3.64
N ASN A 250 -2.42 -26.32 -4.95
CA ASN A 250 -2.36 -27.63 -5.58
C ASN A 250 -1.33 -27.68 -6.73
N ASP A 251 -1.55 -28.57 -7.70
CA ASP A 251 -0.66 -28.78 -8.85
C ASP A 251 -0.71 -27.66 -9.90
N LYS A 252 -1.73 -26.79 -9.84
CA LYS A 252 -2.01 -25.79 -10.88
C LYS A 252 -2.41 -24.43 -10.36
N GLU A 253 -2.79 -24.30 -9.09
CA GLU A 253 -3.21 -23.03 -8.54
C GLU A 253 -2.81 -22.86 -7.08
N ALA A 254 -2.83 -21.60 -6.64
CA ALA A 254 -2.68 -21.20 -5.25
C ALA A 254 -3.68 -20.08 -4.96
N ALA A 255 -4.30 -20.12 -3.80
CA ALA A 255 -5.31 -19.19 -3.34
C ALA A 255 -4.87 -18.51 -2.06
N PHE A 256 -5.10 -17.21 -2.00
CA PHE A 256 -4.66 -16.36 -0.91
C PHE A 256 -5.83 -15.59 -0.30
N GLY A 257 -5.80 -15.45 1.02
CA GLY A 257 -6.57 -14.43 1.72
C GLY A 257 -5.71 -13.18 1.90
N VAL A 258 -6.32 -12.03 1.74
CA VAL A 258 -5.68 -10.72 1.95
C VAL A 258 -6.43 -10.01 3.06
N TYR A 259 -5.70 -9.52 4.05
CA TYR A 259 -6.22 -8.74 5.14
C TYR A 259 -5.67 -7.32 5.05
N LEU A 260 -6.58 -6.34 5.08
CA LEU A 260 -6.26 -4.92 5.01
C LEU A 260 -6.57 -4.30 6.37
N GLU A 261 -5.56 -3.76 7.05
CA GLU A 261 -5.77 -3.05 8.31
C GLU A 261 -6.47 -1.72 8.03
N GLY A 262 -7.58 -1.46 8.72
CA GLY A 262 -8.40 -0.27 8.50
C GLY A 262 -9.40 -0.38 7.34
N GLY A 263 -9.49 -1.55 6.69
CA GLY A 263 -10.47 -1.81 5.62
C GLY A 263 -10.00 -1.37 4.22
N ILE A 264 -10.96 -1.14 3.32
CA ILE A 264 -10.67 -0.68 1.95
C ILE A 264 -10.39 0.82 2.00
N ILE A 265 -9.20 1.21 1.51
CA ILE A 265 -8.79 2.61 1.44
C ILE A 265 -8.79 3.06 -0.01
N ASP A 266 -9.55 4.11 -0.31
CA ASP A 266 -9.62 4.70 -1.65
C ASP A 266 -8.22 5.17 -2.14
N GLY A 267 -7.90 4.86 -3.40
CA GLY A 267 -6.66 5.29 -4.04
C GLY A 267 -5.44 4.39 -3.79
N ILE A 268 -5.63 3.24 -3.13
CA ILE A 268 -4.61 2.19 -3.02
C ILE A 268 -4.92 1.08 -4.02
N GLU A 269 -3.96 0.81 -4.92
CA GLU A 269 -4.04 -0.29 -5.87
C GLU A 269 -3.22 -1.48 -5.36
N LEU A 270 -3.84 -2.66 -5.27
CA LEU A 270 -3.21 -3.88 -4.76
C LEU A 270 -2.91 -4.86 -5.88
N TYR A 271 -1.71 -5.44 -5.85
CA TYR A 271 -1.25 -6.42 -6.83
C TYR A 271 -0.56 -7.59 -6.13
N LEU A 272 -0.80 -8.80 -6.63
CA LEU A 272 -0.03 -9.98 -6.27
C LEU A 272 0.97 -10.28 -7.38
N ASP A 273 2.24 -10.05 -7.09
CA ASP A 273 3.33 -10.35 -8.00
C ASP A 273 3.77 -11.81 -7.81
N VAL A 274 3.79 -12.57 -8.92
CA VAL A 274 4.14 -13.99 -8.91
C VAL A 274 5.47 -14.19 -9.59
N TYR A 275 6.40 -14.81 -8.88
CA TYR A 275 7.76 -15.07 -9.36
C TYR A 275 8.07 -16.56 -9.43
N ARG A 276 8.89 -16.94 -10.41
CA ARG A 276 9.54 -18.26 -10.49
C ARG A 276 11.05 -18.06 -10.53
N GLY A 277 11.71 -18.31 -9.39
CA GLY A 277 13.05 -17.80 -9.15
C GLY A 277 13.05 -16.28 -9.18
N SER A 278 13.97 -15.66 -9.92
CA SER A 278 14.05 -14.19 -10.04
C SER A 278 13.15 -13.58 -11.13
N ASN A 279 12.37 -14.38 -11.86
CA ASN A 279 11.57 -13.90 -12.98
C ASN A 279 10.13 -13.69 -12.54
N LYS A 280 9.62 -12.47 -12.68
CA LYS A 280 8.19 -12.19 -12.56
C LYS A 280 7.45 -12.87 -13.71
N VAL A 281 6.60 -13.84 -13.38
CA VAL A 281 5.85 -14.66 -14.35
C VAL A 281 4.38 -14.25 -14.45
N ASN A 282 3.84 -13.59 -13.42
CA ASN A 282 2.49 -13.06 -13.44
C ASN A 282 2.36 -11.84 -12.51
N GLU A 283 1.31 -11.06 -12.73
CA GLU A 283 0.85 -9.95 -11.90
C GLU A 283 -0.67 -9.99 -11.92
N ILE A 284 -1.29 -10.00 -10.74
CA ILE A 284 -2.74 -10.07 -10.62
C ILE A 284 -3.20 -8.89 -9.78
N GLU A 285 -4.04 -8.04 -10.36
CA GLU A 285 -4.72 -6.98 -9.63
C GLU A 285 -5.69 -7.60 -8.62
N TYR A 286 -5.59 -7.20 -7.37
CA TYR A 286 -6.50 -7.59 -6.31
C TYR A 286 -7.49 -6.46 -6.06
N ILE A 287 -8.76 -6.77 -6.29
CA ILE A 287 -9.88 -5.85 -6.04
C ILE A 287 -10.63 -6.40 -4.83
N PRO A 288 -10.54 -5.75 -3.65
CA PRO A 288 -11.30 -6.16 -2.48
C PRO A 288 -12.80 -6.12 -2.77
N SER A 289 -13.51 -7.18 -2.42
CA SER A 289 -14.94 -7.38 -2.70
C SER A 289 -15.86 -6.71 -1.67
N SER A 290 -15.40 -6.46 -0.43
CA SER A 290 -16.15 -5.76 0.62
C SER A 290 -15.25 -5.21 1.73
N GLU A 291 -15.72 -4.19 2.46
CA GLU A 291 -15.03 -3.61 3.63
C GLU A 291 -14.88 -4.62 4.78
N GLU A 292 -15.78 -5.61 4.86
CA GLU A 292 -15.77 -6.69 5.84
C GLU A 292 -15.18 -7.98 5.24
N SER A 293 -13.96 -7.90 4.72
CA SER A 293 -13.22 -9.03 4.14
C SER A 293 -12.69 -10.01 5.21
N TYR A 294 -13.55 -10.47 6.12
CA TYR A 294 -13.30 -11.65 6.96
C TYR A 294 -13.98 -12.91 6.42
N SER A 295 -14.68 -12.80 5.29
CA SER A 295 -15.30 -13.95 4.62
C SER A 295 -14.21 -14.89 4.08
N SER A 296 -14.23 -16.14 4.53
CA SER A 296 -13.37 -17.23 4.06
C SER A 296 -13.55 -17.60 2.58
N HIS A 297 -14.32 -16.83 1.79
CA HIS A 297 -14.72 -17.18 0.43
C HIS A 297 -14.15 -16.24 -0.64
N ASP A 298 -13.60 -15.09 -0.27
CA ASP A 298 -12.99 -14.16 -1.22
C ASP A 298 -11.49 -14.41 -1.34
N HIS A 299 -11.16 -15.48 -2.06
CA HIS A 299 -9.78 -15.83 -2.34
C HIS A 299 -9.26 -15.14 -3.60
N LEU A 300 -8.05 -14.62 -3.50
CA LEU A 300 -7.25 -14.26 -4.66
C LEU A 300 -6.61 -15.54 -5.24
N ILE A 301 -7.12 -16.01 -6.39
CA ILE A 301 -6.68 -17.27 -7.00
C ILE A 301 -5.68 -17.01 -8.13
N VAL A 302 -4.49 -17.60 -8.01
CA VAL A 302 -3.47 -17.66 -9.04
C VAL A 302 -3.54 -19.01 -9.73
N SER A 303 -4.02 -19.05 -10.96
CA SER A 303 -4.13 -20.27 -11.76
C SER A 303 -3.00 -20.42 -12.79
N GLY A 304 -2.87 -21.62 -13.38
CA GLY A 304 -1.90 -21.89 -14.44
C GLY A 304 -0.46 -22.12 -13.96
N LEU A 305 -0.29 -22.43 -12.68
CA LEU A 305 0.99 -22.83 -12.11
C LEU A 305 1.44 -24.19 -12.68
N SER A 306 2.76 -24.38 -12.74
CA SER A 306 3.35 -25.65 -13.17
C SER A 306 3.52 -26.57 -11.96
N PRO A 307 3.20 -27.87 -12.06
CA PRO A 307 3.43 -28.83 -10.98
C PRO A 307 4.90 -28.89 -10.54
N GLU A 308 5.13 -29.31 -9.29
CA GLU A 308 6.47 -29.48 -8.67
C GLU A 308 7.40 -28.27 -8.87
N THR A 309 6.84 -27.06 -8.92
CA THR A 309 7.56 -25.82 -9.17
C THR A 309 7.43 -24.90 -7.97
N GLU A 310 8.57 -24.34 -7.54
CA GLU A 310 8.61 -23.32 -6.50
C GLU A 310 8.21 -21.96 -7.09
N TYR A 311 7.31 -21.28 -6.38
CA TYR A 311 6.86 -19.93 -6.67
C TYR A 311 6.97 -19.07 -5.42
N SER A 312 7.23 -17.78 -5.64
CA SER A 312 7.09 -16.78 -4.59
C SER A 312 6.07 -15.72 -4.96
N PHE A 313 5.25 -15.34 -3.99
CA PHE A 313 4.13 -14.44 -4.11
C PHE A 313 4.38 -13.25 -3.21
N ILE A 314 4.33 -12.04 -3.76
CA ILE A 314 4.56 -10.79 -3.04
C ILE A 314 3.33 -9.92 -3.25
N LEU A 315 2.62 -9.61 -2.15
CA LEU A 315 1.58 -8.59 -2.18
C LEU A 315 2.25 -7.22 -2.22
N ARG A 316 1.81 -6.37 -3.14
CA ARG A 316 2.33 -5.03 -3.33
C ARG A 316 1.18 -4.03 -3.42
N ALA A 317 1.33 -2.90 -2.76
CA ALA A 317 0.43 -1.76 -2.88
C ALA A 317 1.12 -0.61 -3.61
N ASN A 318 0.41 0.02 -4.54
CA ASN A 318 0.80 1.30 -5.11
C ASN A 318 -0.23 2.35 -4.69
N TYR A 319 0.24 3.52 -4.26
CA TYR A 319 -0.63 4.60 -3.83
C TYR A 319 0.06 5.95 -3.99
N VAL A 320 -0.72 7.03 -3.95
CA VAL A 320 -0.19 8.38 -3.81
C VAL A 320 -0.16 8.73 -2.34
N ASN A 321 1.04 8.86 -1.77
CA ASN A 321 1.19 9.23 -0.37
C ASN A 321 0.55 10.62 -0.13
N PRO A 322 -0.44 10.76 0.75
CA PRO A 322 -1.17 12.02 0.92
C PRO A 322 -0.32 13.13 1.55
N ASP A 323 0.75 12.78 2.28
CA ASP A 323 1.65 13.74 2.91
C ASP A 323 2.68 14.32 1.93
N THR A 324 3.14 13.52 0.96
CA THR A 324 4.21 13.88 0.04
C THR A 324 3.72 14.14 -1.40
N LEU A 325 2.53 13.63 -1.72
CA LEU A 325 1.93 13.49 -3.05
C LEU A 325 2.75 12.62 -4.02
N ARG A 326 3.73 11.86 -3.53
CA ARG A 326 4.54 10.95 -4.35
C ARG A 326 3.78 9.65 -4.60
N GLU A 327 3.97 9.11 -5.80
CA GLU A 327 3.64 7.70 -6.07
C GLU A 327 4.63 6.82 -5.33
N GLU A 328 4.11 5.98 -4.45
CA GLU A 328 4.87 5.06 -3.61
C GLU A 328 4.40 3.63 -3.85
N SER A 329 5.33 2.69 -3.69
CA SER A 329 5.09 1.27 -3.80
C SER A 329 5.62 0.59 -2.54
N LEU A 330 4.74 -0.14 -1.86
CA LEU A 330 5.07 -0.90 -0.66
C LEU A 330 4.91 -2.38 -0.95
N GLU A 331 5.94 -3.17 -0.68
CA GLU A 331 5.89 -4.63 -0.74
C GLU A 331 5.66 -5.18 0.68
N PHE A 332 4.72 -6.12 0.79
CA PHE A 332 4.39 -6.83 2.03
C PHE A 332 5.06 -8.22 2.06
N GLU A 333 4.59 -9.07 2.96
CA GLU A 333 5.16 -10.41 3.18
C GLU A 333 5.23 -11.26 1.90
N GLN A 334 6.35 -11.95 1.74
CA GLN A 334 6.59 -12.90 0.66
C GLN A 334 6.22 -14.31 1.11
N ILE A 335 5.25 -14.93 0.42
CA ILE A 335 4.92 -16.35 0.61
C ILE A 335 5.65 -17.18 -0.44
N VAL A 336 6.31 -18.26 -0.02
CA VAL A 336 6.97 -19.21 -0.92
C VAL A 336 6.31 -20.56 -0.79
N ILE A 337 5.90 -21.15 -1.92
CA ILE A 337 5.34 -22.51 -1.97
C ILE A 337 5.99 -23.30 -3.09
N THR A 338 5.99 -24.63 -2.94
CA THR A 338 6.21 -25.56 -4.04
C THR A 338 4.89 -26.24 -4.36
N THR A 339 4.38 -26.06 -5.58
CA THR A 339 3.14 -26.70 -6.04
C THR A 339 3.25 -28.22 -5.98
N LEU A 340 2.12 -28.89 -5.83
CA LEU A 340 2.08 -30.36 -5.76
C LEU A 340 2.52 -31.03 -7.07
N PRO A 341 2.92 -32.31 -7.02
CA PRO A 341 2.99 -33.17 -8.19
C PRO A 341 1.68 -33.15 -8.96
N LYS A 342 1.76 -33.39 -10.27
CA LYS A 342 0.57 -33.42 -11.13
C LYS A 342 -0.45 -34.38 -10.55
N LEU A 343 -1.65 -33.86 -10.26
CA LEU A 343 -2.70 -34.65 -9.63
C LEU A 343 -3.49 -35.43 -10.69
N ASP A 344 -3.68 -36.73 -10.45
CA ASP A 344 -4.54 -37.61 -11.24
C ASP A 344 -5.73 -38.03 -10.38
N ILE A 345 -6.73 -37.15 -10.37
CA ILE A 345 -7.95 -37.25 -9.57
C ILE A 345 -9.13 -37.24 -10.52
N SER A 346 -10.05 -38.17 -10.31
CA SER A 346 -11.34 -38.23 -10.99
C SER A 346 -12.45 -38.31 -9.97
N PHE A 347 -13.60 -37.73 -10.29
CA PHE A 347 -14.77 -37.78 -9.44
C PHE A 347 -16.03 -37.90 -10.27
N GLU A 348 -17.06 -38.49 -9.67
CA GLU A 348 -18.41 -38.60 -10.22
C GLU A 348 -19.40 -38.20 -9.13
N VAL A 349 -20.37 -37.36 -9.49
CA VAL A 349 -21.50 -37.02 -8.63
C VAL A 349 -22.76 -37.51 -9.32
N VAL A 350 -23.48 -38.41 -8.65
CA VAL A 350 -24.79 -38.89 -9.09
C VAL A 350 -25.85 -38.21 -8.25
N GLU A 351 -26.73 -37.46 -8.90
CA GLU A 351 -27.82 -36.76 -8.25
C GLU A 351 -29.07 -37.64 -8.12
N TYR A 352 -29.63 -37.70 -6.91
CA TYR A 352 -30.91 -38.32 -6.61
C TYR A 352 -31.89 -37.29 -6.01
N ASP A 353 -33.15 -37.69 -5.81
CA ASP A 353 -34.22 -36.80 -5.32
C ASP A 353 -33.89 -36.16 -3.96
N SER A 354 -33.25 -36.91 -3.05
CA SER A 354 -32.99 -36.45 -1.67
C SER A 354 -31.52 -36.35 -1.28
N TYR A 355 -30.59 -36.74 -2.16
CA TYR A 355 -29.16 -36.74 -1.87
C TYR A 355 -28.30 -36.75 -3.13
N TYR A 356 -27.02 -36.43 -2.97
CA TYR A 356 -25.95 -36.66 -3.94
C TYR A 356 -25.11 -37.86 -3.49
N GLU A 357 -24.77 -38.73 -4.43
CA GLU A 357 -23.80 -39.80 -4.21
C GLU A 357 -22.50 -39.41 -4.90
N VAL A 358 -21.40 -39.38 -4.14
CA VAL A 358 -20.11 -38.87 -4.57
C VAL A 358 -19.12 -40.02 -4.60
N PHE A 359 -18.43 -40.19 -5.72
CA PHE A 359 -17.33 -41.13 -5.89
C PHE A 359 -16.07 -40.35 -6.25
N VAL A 360 -14.98 -40.59 -5.52
CA VAL A 360 -13.69 -39.95 -5.80
C VAL A 360 -12.60 -41.02 -5.87
N THR A 361 -11.78 -40.91 -6.90
CA THR A 361 -10.62 -41.77 -7.14
C THR A 361 -9.38 -40.92 -7.38
N SER A 362 -8.27 -41.27 -6.71
CA SER A 362 -6.96 -40.65 -6.89
C SER A 362 -5.87 -41.70 -7.10
N LYS A 363 -4.91 -41.40 -7.98
CA LYS A 363 -3.69 -42.22 -8.15
C LYS A 363 -2.51 -41.80 -7.26
N ASN A 364 -2.66 -40.73 -6.48
CA ASN A 364 -1.65 -40.26 -5.55
C ASN A 364 -2.25 -39.95 -4.18
N LEU A 365 -1.40 -39.96 -3.15
CA LEU A 365 -1.77 -39.71 -1.75
C LEU A 365 -1.23 -38.37 -1.24
N GLU A 366 -0.83 -37.45 -2.12
CA GLU A 366 -0.51 -36.08 -1.69
C GLU A 366 -1.74 -35.42 -1.06
N LEU A 367 -2.92 -35.75 -1.60
CA LEU A 367 -4.23 -35.46 -1.03
C LEU A 367 -4.90 -36.81 -0.73
N ASP A 368 -5.20 -37.08 0.54
CA ASP A 368 -5.62 -38.38 1.06
C ASP A 368 -7.00 -38.35 1.74
N GLN A 369 -7.60 -37.17 1.83
CA GLN A 369 -8.90 -36.93 2.45
C GLN A 369 -9.82 -36.22 1.46
N VAL A 370 -11.07 -36.67 1.36
CA VAL A 370 -12.13 -35.97 0.63
C VAL A 370 -13.13 -35.43 1.64
N SER A 371 -13.49 -34.16 1.53
CA SER A 371 -14.46 -33.51 2.40
C SER A 371 -15.55 -32.84 1.59
N TYR A 372 -16.68 -32.61 2.26
CA TYR A 372 -17.71 -31.71 1.77
C TYR A 372 -18.06 -30.69 2.84
N GLU A 373 -18.46 -29.51 2.39
CA GLU A 373 -19.00 -28.44 3.22
C GLU A 373 -20.32 -27.96 2.61
N ILE A 374 -21.31 -27.68 3.45
CA ILE A 374 -22.62 -27.20 3.03
C ILE A 374 -22.84 -25.81 3.58
N TYR A 375 -23.28 -24.91 2.72
CA TYR A 375 -23.61 -23.53 3.06
C TYR A 375 -25.03 -23.21 2.62
N TYR A 376 -25.76 -22.43 3.41
CA TYR A 376 -27.07 -21.90 3.04
C TYR A 376 -27.05 -20.38 3.07
N TYR A 377 -27.84 -19.76 2.20
CA TYR A 377 -27.96 -18.31 2.15
C TYR A 377 -29.04 -17.85 3.14
N ASP A 378 -28.68 -16.92 4.02
CA ASP A 378 -29.64 -16.24 4.89
C ASP A 378 -30.01 -14.90 4.28
N GLU A 379 -31.23 -14.80 3.73
CA GLU A 379 -31.75 -13.57 3.12
C GLU A 379 -31.83 -12.39 4.11
N VAL A 380 -32.01 -12.65 5.42
CA VAL A 380 -32.16 -11.59 6.43
C VAL A 380 -30.83 -10.89 6.65
N ASN A 381 -29.75 -11.66 6.76
CA ASN A 381 -28.41 -11.16 6.99
C ASN A 381 -27.60 -10.98 5.70
N GLN A 382 -28.16 -11.39 4.55
CA GLN A 382 -27.53 -11.35 3.22
C GLN A 382 -26.17 -12.06 3.19
N TYR A 383 -26.06 -13.19 3.89
CA TYR A 383 -24.79 -13.87 4.14
C TYR A 383 -24.90 -15.39 3.99
N TRP A 384 -23.82 -16.03 3.52
CA TRP A 384 -23.72 -17.50 3.43
C TRP A 384 -23.27 -18.08 4.76
N TYR A 385 -24.11 -18.89 5.39
CA TYR A 385 -23.81 -19.55 6.65
C TYR A 385 -23.36 -20.99 6.41
N TYR A 386 -22.23 -21.34 7.05
CA TYR A 386 -21.80 -22.71 7.19
C TYR A 386 -22.86 -23.53 7.94
N LEU A 387 -23.24 -24.68 7.38
CA LEU A 387 -24.22 -25.59 7.96
C LEU A 387 -23.54 -26.81 8.58
N GLU A 388 -22.83 -27.58 7.75
CA GLU A 388 -22.19 -28.82 8.15
C GLU A 388 -21.03 -29.19 7.22
N SER A 389 -20.13 -30.03 7.73
CA SER A 389 -19.07 -30.65 6.95
C SER A 389 -18.84 -32.08 7.42
N ASN A 390 -18.27 -32.88 6.52
CA ASN A 390 -17.75 -34.20 6.87
C ASN A 390 -16.57 -34.55 5.96
N TYR A 391 -15.76 -35.51 6.40
CA TYR A 391 -14.59 -35.98 5.65
C TYR A 391 -14.51 -37.50 5.60
N TYR A 392 -13.86 -37.99 4.55
CA TYR A 392 -13.68 -39.40 4.25
C TYR A 392 -12.26 -39.62 3.76
N ILE A 393 -11.56 -40.57 4.38
CA ILE A 393 -10.20 -40.94 3.99
C ILE A 393 -10.25 -41.82 2.74
N LEU A 394 -9.37 -41.54 1.79
CA LEU A 394 -9.18 -42.38 0.62
C LEU A 394 -8.55 -43.72 1.02
N SER A 395 -9.17 -44.81 0.56
CA SER A 395 -8.74 -46.17 0.88
C SER A 395 -8.21 -46.87 -0.36
N ASN A 396 -7.11 -47.61 -0.21
CA ASN A 396 -6.54 -48.39 -1.31
C ASN A 396 -7.41 -49.62 -1.57
N PHE A 397 -7.96 -49.75 -2.79
CA PHE A 397 -8.89 -50.83 -3.12
C PHE A 397 -8.28 -51.91 -4.01
N ASP A 398 -7.43 -51.55 -4.97
CA ASP A 398 -6.89 -52.46 -5.99
C ASP A 398 -5.35 -52.47 -6.09
N GLY A 399 -4.66 -51.69 -5.26
CA GLY A 399 -3.21 -51.57 -5.24
C GLY A 399 -2.64 -50.45 -6.14
N GLU A 400 -3.45 -49.88 -7.03
CA GLU A 400 -3.05 -48.83 -7.98
C GLU A 400 -3.80 -47.52 -7.77
N GLU A 401 -5.04 -47.57 -7.25
CA GLU A 401 -5.89 -46.41 -7.02
C GLU A 401 -6.43 -46.37 -5.58
N TYR A 402 -6.64 -45.15 -5.09
CA TYR A 402 -7.26 -44.86 -3.82
C TYR A 402 -8.63 -44.27 -4.05
N GLN A 403 -9.65 -44.77 -3.35
CA GLN A 403 -11.03 -44.38 -3.57
C GLN A 403 -11.81 -44.22 -2.28
N THR A 404 -12.87 -43.40 -2.36
CA THR A 404 -13.91 -43.28 -1.35
C THR A 404 -15.25 -42.98 -2.02
N SER A 405 -16.34 -43.31 -1.31
CA SER A 405 -17.70 -42.98 -1.74
C SER A 405 -18.55 -42.60 -0.55
N PHE A 406 -19.37 -41.57 -0.70
CA PHE A 406 -20.24 -41.08 0.37
C PHE A 406 -21.50 -40.42 -0.17
N ILE A 407 -22.44 -40.17 0.74
CA ILE A 407 -23.72 -39.53 0.45
C ILE A 407 -23.75 -38.15 1.12
N VAL A 408 -24.19 -37.14 0.37
CA VAL A 408 -24.48 -35.80 0.88
C VAL A 408 -25.98 -35.55 0.74
N ASN A 409 -26.69 -35.35 1.85
CA ASN A 409 -28.13 -35.10 1.81
C ASN A 409 -28.42 -33.71 1.23
N LYS A 410 -29.45 -33.62 0.39
CA LYS A 410 -29.97 -32.33 -0.07
C LYS A 410 -30.62 -31.60 1.09
N GLN A 411 -30.41 -30.30 1.14
CA GLN A 411 -30.95 -29.48 2.23
C GLN A 411 -32.35 -28.98 1.90
N ILE A 412 -33.09 -28.61 2.95
CA ILE A 412 -34.44 -28.05 2.83
C ILE A 412 -34.46 -26.53 2.61
N PHE A 413 -33.28 -25.89 2.56
CA PHE A 413 -33.14 -24.46 2.30
C PHE A 413 -33.40 -24.15 0.83
N ASP A 414 -33.99 -22.99 0.55
CA ASP A 414 -34.30 -22.55 -0.81
C ASP A 414 -33.03 -22.24 -1.63
N GLU A 415 -32.00 -21.69 -0.98
CA GLU A 415 -30.68 -21.44 -1.56
C GLU A 415 -29.59 -22.06 -0.68
N TYR A 416 -28.92 -23.08 -1.21
CA TYR A 416 -27.74 -23.69 -0.59
C TYR A 416 -26.73 -24.12 -1.65
N TYR A 417 -25.48 -24.29 -1.25
CA TYR A 417 -24.49 -25.00 -2.06
C TYR A 417 -23.73 -26.04 -1.26
N VAL A 418 -23.23 -27.04 -1.96
CA VAL A 418 -22.31 -28.05 -1.45
C VAL A 418 -20.98 -27.87 -2.17
N GLU A 419 -19.92 -27.63 -1.42
CA GLU A 419 -18.55 -27.68 -1.94
C GLU A 419 -17.94 -29.03 -1.59
N ILE A 420 -17.38 -29.71 -2.60
CA ILE A 420 -16.66 -30.97 -2.43
C ILE A 420 -15.21 -30.73 -2.80
N MET A 421 -14.30 -31.08 -1.90
CA MET A 421 -12.88 -30.90 -2.07
C MET A 421 -12.09 -32.13 -1.65
N ILE A 422 -10.85 -32.21 -2.12
CA ILE A 422 -9.87 -33.21 -1.71
C ILE A 422 -8.64 -32.48 -1.16
N GLU A 423 -8.14 -32.94 -0.03
CA GLU A 423 -7.14 -32.26 0.78
C GLU A 423 -6.16 -33.24 1.43
N SER A 424 -5.05 -32.71 1.96
CA SER A 424 -4.11 -33.49 2.77
C SER A 424 -4.52 -33.47 4.24
N SER A 425 -4.65 -34.64 4.86
CA SER A 425 -4.92 -34.80 6.29
C SER A 425 -3.79 -34.28 7.20
N LEU A 426 -2.59 -34.06 6.64
CA LEU A 426 -1.42 -33.54 7.34
C LEU A 426 -1.20 -32.04 7.14
N ASP A 427 -1.76 -31.47 6.08
CA ASP A 427 -1.58 -30.07 5.69
C ASP A 427 -2.80 -29.60 4.88
N TYR A 428 -3.81 -29.06 5.56
CA TYR A 428 -5.08 -28.63 4.96
C TYR A 428 -4.92 -27.54 3.88
N GLN A 429 -3.79 -26.83 3.84
CA GLN A 429 -3.50 -25.88 2.76
C GLN A 429 -3.22 -26.59 1.44
N LYS A 430 -2.84 -27.88 1.46
CA LYS A 430 -2.82 -28.70 0.25
C LYS A 430 -4.22 -29.18 -0.01
N SER A 431 -4.91 -28.52 -0.94
CA SER A 431 -6.29 -28.90 -1.28
C SER A 431 -6.67 -28.52 -2.70
N LYS A 432 -7.74 -29.14 -3.17
CA LYS A 432 -8.29 -28.94 -4.51
C LYS A 432 -9.81 -29.06 -4.46
N SER A 433 -10.50 -27.98 -4.85
CA SER A 433 -11.94 -28.03 -5.08
C SER A 433 -12.23 -28.96 -6.27
N LEU A 434 -13.14 -29.90 -6.07
CA LEU A 434 -13.57 -30.84 -7.09
C LEU A 434 -14.81 -30.30 -7.81
N ILE A 435 -15.81 -29.89 -7.03
CA ILE A 435 -17.06 -29.35 -7.55
C ILE A 435 -17.79 -28.51 -6.49
N ARG A 436 -18.46 -27.46 -6.96
CA ARG A 436 -19.52 -26.75 -6.23
C ARG A 436 -20.86 -27.07 -6.87
N ILE A 437 -21.79 -27.57 -6.08
CA ILE A 437 -23.15 -27.90 -6.49
C ILE A 437 -24.08 -26.85 -5.88
N GLU A 438 -24.76 -26.08 -6.72
CA GLU A 438 -25.75 -25.07 -6.30
C GLU A 438 -27.16 -25.65 -6.43
N SER A 439 -28.04 -25.33 -5.47
CA SER A 439 -29.44 -25.78 -5.41
C SER A 439 -30.36 -25.07 -6.38
#